data_AF-A0A167N7W2-F1
#
_entry.id   AF-A0A167N7W2-F1
#
_cell.length_a   1.000
_cell.length_b   1.000
_cell.length_c   1.000
_cell.angle_alpha   90.00
_cell.angle_beta   90.00
_cell.angle_gamma   90.00
#
_symmetry.space_group_name_H-M   'P 1'
#
loop_
_entity.id
_entity.type
_entity.pdbx_description
1 polymer ?
#
loop_
_entity_poly.entity_id
_entity_poly.type
_entity_poly.pdbx_seq_one_letter_code
_entity_poly.pdbx_strand_id
1 'polypeptide(L)'
;MKWHRNPFFHTAVLPPSVAPSAMASARPSADLESATAAAVAASSAAAAATPQNNDNAAGRSSTEPLSPRMVSHGLLAEAATRAAASSGSRLRRRRPKAPPRLTICEPSDHLTGYQFFYIFGLDGLGAFILSGGINFAIAYAMYRTIDSNLHPIRLFQFPNTLAGDATVTIFIQTVMTWFIELVLVNRDLRSGHVQPIGFIKEPSMPLLRWFLLLDRLPKHDEAGGSGDDSSHDNNDADEDLRRPLSAPHHENCRCDRHVERYEPGSWKHWAAFLVSQLIRALLVGVLAFVVLWGPTIGILTAVGDHRTRDWWFDSSSWAPPIFKLIFGGVLALLTTPPFAAFWLVRCGWAVQANERHLAGET
;
A
#
# COMPACT_ATOMS: atom_id res chain seq x y z
N MET A 1 11.13 -11.78 17.24
CA MET A 1 11.19 -11.12 15.91
C MET A 1 11.19 -9.62 16.13
N LYS A 2 12.31 -8.94 15.85
CA LYS A 2 12.46 -7.49 15.97
C LYS A 2 11.77 -6.82 14.78
N TRP A 3 10.56 -6.30 14.98
CA TRP A 3 9.83 -5.54 13.96
C TRP A 3 10.40 -4.11 13.88
N HIS A 4 11.58 -3.94 13.29
CA HIS A 4 12.21 -2.63 13.14
C HIS A 4 11.67 -1.85 11.92
N ARG A 5 11.36 -0.58 12.19
CA ARG A 5 11.35 0.61 11.30
C ARG A 5 10.88 0.38 9.85
N ASN A 6 9.58 0.58 9.64
CA ASN A 6 8.93 0.56 8.34
C ASN A 6 9.48 1.68 7.41
N PRO A 7 10.07 1.35 6.24
CA PRO A 7 10.77 2.32 5.37
C PRO A 7 9.88 3.45 4.85
N PHE A 8 8.57 3.22 4.71
CA PHE A 8 7.62 4.24 4.27
C PHE A 8 7.38 5.36 5.29
N PHE A 9 7.56 5.09 6.59
CA PHE A 9 7.18 6.05 7.64
C PHE A 9 8.37 6.81 8.21
N HIS A 10 9.58 6.23 8.18
CA HIS A 10 10.81 6.97 8.52
C HIS A 10 11.07 8.13 7.55
N THR A 11 10.64 8.00 6.29
CA THR A 11 10.66 9.10 5.32
C THR A 11 9.50 10.08 5.45
N ALA A 12 8.40 9.69 6.11
CA ALA A 12 7.19 10.50 6.21
C ALA A 12 7.13 11.38 7.46
N VAL A 13 7.78 10.99 8.56
CA VAL A 13 7.67 11.70 9.86
C VAL A 13 8.97 12.41 10.26
N LEU A 14 10.12 12.02 9.69
CA LEU A 14 11.37 12.72 9.99
C LEU A 14 11.53 13.96 9.10
N PRO A 15 11.92 15.12 9.66
CA PRO A 15 12.27 16.27 8.87
C PRO A 15 13.42 15.92 7.90
N PRO A 16 13.45 16.51 6.70
CA PRO A 16 14.42 16.18 5.66
C PRO A 16 15.88 16.45 6.07
N SER A 17 16.13 17.11 7.21
CA SER A 17 17.47 17.25 7.79
C SER A 17 18.10 15.92 8.25
N VAL A 18 17.30 14.86 8.43
CA VAL A 18 17.76 13.53 8.88
C VAL A 18 17.66 12.47 7.76
N ALA A 19 17.06 12.79 6.61
CA ALA A 19 16.94 11.86 5.49
C ALA A 19 18.24 11.85 4.66
N PRO A 20 18.87 10.68 4.41
CA PRO A 20 20.10 10.62 3.61
C PRO A 20 19.86 11.11 2.17
N SER A 21 20.74 12.00 1.70
CA SER A 21 20.68 12.75 0.43
C SER A 21 20.56 11.93 -0.87
N ALA A 22 20.50 10.60 -0.80
CA ALA A 22 20.49 9.70 -1.95
C ALA A 22 19.14 9.63 -2.70
N MET A 23 18.02 10.12 -2.14
CA MET A 23 16.69 9.96 -2.75
C MET A 23 16.14 11.16 -3.52
N ALA A 24 16.85 12.28 -3.63
CA ALA A 24 16.33 13.50 -4.28
C ALA A 24 16.25 13.44 -5.84
N SER A 25 16.46 12.28 -6.46
CA SER A 25 16.56 12.14 -7.92
C SER A 25 15.41 11.38 -8.61
N ALA A 26 14.43 10.83 -7.89
CA ALA A 26 13.32 10.12 -8.52
C ALA A 26 12.19 11.10 -8.89
N ARG A 27 12.00 11.38 -10.19
CA ARG A 27 10.87 12.16 -10.73
C ARG A 27 9.60 11.29 -10.73
N PRO A 28 8.47 11.68 -10.10
CA PRO A 28 7.32 10.79 -9.89
C PRO A 28 6.07 11.08 -10.75
N SER A 29 6.14 11.90 -11.80
CA SER A 29 4.91 12.36 -12.50
C SER A 29 4.38 11.42 -13.60
N ALA A 30 5.12 10.40 -14.03
CA ALA A 30 4.69 9.46 -15.08
C ALA A 30 4.09 8.14 -14.54
N ASP A 31 4.29 7.84 -13.26
CA ASP A 31 3.98 6.53 -12.70
C ASP A 31 2.55 6.41 -12.13
N LEU A 32 1.81 7.51 -11.99
CA LEU A 32 0.46 7.48 -11.39
C LEU A 32 -0.60 6.95 -12.36
N GLU A 33 -0.57 7.39 -13.62
CA GLU A 33 -1.39 6.80 -14.67
C GLU A 33 -1.01 5.32 -14.87
N SER A 34 0.28 5.00 -14.74
CA SER A 34 0.79 3.63 -14.81
C SER A 34 0.32 2.76 -13.64
N ALA A 35 0.29 3.26 -12.41
CA ALA A 35 -0.15 2.48 -11.24
C ALA A 35 -1.67 2.23 -11.23
N THR A 36 -2.47 3.23 -11.60
CA THR A 36 -3.92 3.07 -11.75
C THR A 36 -4.25 2.19 -12.97
N ALA A 37 -3.56 2.37 -14.10
CA ALA A 37 -3.71 1.48 -15.26
C ALA A 37 -3.21 0.05 -14.97
N ALA A 38 -2.15 -0.12 -14.18
CA ALA A 38 -1.65 -1.43 -13.76
C ALA A 38 -2.60 -2.12 -12.78
N ALA A 39 -3.28 -1.37 -11.90
CA ALA A 39 -4.33 -1.93 -11.05
C ALA A 39 -5.55 -2.37 -11.88
N VAL A 40 -5.97 -1.57 -12.87
CA VAL A 40 -7.03 -1.94 -13.82
C VAL A 40 -6.61 -3.15 -14.66
N ALA A 41 -5.37 -3.18 -15.15
CA ALA A 41 -4.82 -4.29 -15.92
C ALA A 41 -4.65 -5.57 -15.09
N ALA A 42 -4.25 -5.48 -13.82
CA ALA A 42 -4.12 -6.63 -12.93
C ALA A 42 -5.51 -7.22 -12.57
N SER A 43 -6.50 -6.36 -12.33
CA SER A 43 -7.90 -6.78 -12.16
C SER A 43 -8.46 -7.44 -13.42
N SER A 44 -8.04 -6.99 -14.60
CA SER A 44 -8.45 -7.56 -15.89
C SER A 44 -7.71 -8.87 -16.19
N ALA A 45 -6.44 -8.98 -15.83
CA ALA A 45 -5.60 -10.16 -16.04
C ALA A 45 -5.96 -11.33 -15.11
N ALA A 46 -6.36 -11.04 -13.87
CA ALA A 46 -6.86 -12.07 -12.95
C ALA A 46 -8.18 -12.70 -13.44
N ALA A 47 -9.01 -11.95 -14.18
CA ALA A 47 -10.25 -12.44 -14.77
C ALA A 47 -10.05 -13.18 -16.11
N ALA A 48 -8.92 -12.98 -16.79
CA ALA A 48 -8.61 -13.61 -18.08
C ALA A 48 -7.89 -14.98 -17.96
N ALA A 49 -7.58 -15.44 -16.74
CA ALA A 49 -6.90 -16.70 -16.50
C ALA A 49 -7.88 -17.89 -16.52
N THR A 50 -8.46 -18.16 -17.69
CA THR A 50 -9.17 -19.42 -18.01
C THR A 50 -8.26 -20.27 -18.91
N PRO A 51 -8.18 -21.61 -18.74
CA PRO A 51 -7.27 -22.42 -19.53
C PRO A 51 -7.76 -22.48 -20.99
N GLN A 52 -6.98 -21.90 -21.91
CA GLN A 52 -7.13 -22.19 -23.34
C GLN A 52 -6.71 -23.64 -23.57
N ASN A 53 -7.70 -24.50 -23.83
CA ASN A 53 -7.49 -25.86 -24.27
C ASN A 53 -7.07 -25.82 -25.75
N ASN A 54 -5.86 -26.32 -26.03
CA ASN A 54 -5.34 -26.54 -27.37
C ASN A 54 -6.13 -27.65 -28.05
N ASP A 55 -6.65 -27.39 -29.25
CA ASP A 55 -6.88 -28.46 -30.23
C ASP A 55 -6.51 -27.99 -31.64
N ASN A 56 -5.74 -28.86 -32.30
CA ASN A 56 -5.19 -28.72 -33.65
C ASN A 56 -6.28 -28.83 -34.74
N ALA A 57 -6.09 -28.17 -35.89
CA ALA A 57 -6.03 -28.85 -37.20
C ALA A 57 -5.84 -27.88 -38.39
N ALA A 58 -4.78 -28.18 -39.17
CA ALA A 58 -4.70 -28.20 -40.64
C ALA A 58 -4.93 -26.93 -41.49
N GLY A 59 -3.87 -26.56 -42.23
CA GLY A 59 -3.98 -26.43 -43.69
C GLY A 59 -3.39 -25.17 -44.36
N ARG A 60 -2.49 -25.42 -45.34
CA ARG A 60 -2.07 -24.58 -46.50
C ARG A 60 -1.11 -23.41 -46.21
N SER A 61 0.18 -23.53 -46.54
CA SER A 61 0.83 -23.32 -47.86
C SER A 61 0.67 -21.89 -48.40
N SER A 62 1.77 -21.13 -48.45
CA SER A 62 2.26 -20.39 -49.63
C SER A 62 3.61 -19.72 -49.31
N THR A 63 4.60 -20.14 -50.08
CA THR A 63 5.88 -19.49 -50.39
C THR A 63 5.72 -18.07 -50.94
N GLU A 64 6.58 -17.13 -50.51
CA GLU A 64 7.10 -16.04 -51.36
C GLU A 64 8.29 -15.30 -50.69
N PRO A 65 9.15 -14.64 -51.50
CA PRO A 65 10.58 -14.53 -51.22
C PRO A 65 11.05 -13.20 -50.61
N LEU A 66 12.25 -13.28 -50.04
CA LEU A 66 13.05 -12.21 -49.49
C LEU A 66 13.38 -11.11 -50.50
N SER A 67 13.29 -9.85 -50.04
CA SER A 67 14.01 -8.72 -50.64
C SER A 67 14.73 -7.93 -49.53
N PRO A 68 16.00 -7.51 -49.73
CA PRO A 68 16.84 -6.95 -48.68
C PRO A 68 16.63 -5.43 -48.58
N ARG A 69 16.24 -4.93 -47.41
CA ARG A 69 16.08 -3.49 -47.17
C ARG A 69 17.35 -2.90 -46.54
N MET A 70 17.86 -1.87 -47.24
CA MET A 70 19.06 -1.10 -47.00
C MET A 70 19.26 -0.62 -45.56
N VAL A 71 20.52 -0.70 -45.14
CA VAL A 71 21.11 -0.18 -43.91
C VAL A 71 21.07 1.36 -43.90
N SER A 72 20.43 1.96 -42.90
CA SER A 72 20.46 3.40 -42.63
C SER A 72 21.68 3.78 -41.78
N HIS A 73 22.77 4.18 -42.43
CA HIS A 73 24.02 4.64 -41.79
C HIS A 73 24.08 6.16 -41.47
N GLY A 74 22.95 6.87 -41.43
CA GLY A 74 22.94 8.35 -41.32
C GLY A 74 22.51 8.94 -39.96
N LEU A 75 21.73 8.24 -39.15
CA LEU A 75 21.01 8.87 -38.02
C LEU A 75 21.82 9.02 -36.73
N LEU A 76 22.86 8.21 -36.52
CA LEU A 76 23.68 8.29 -35.31
C LEU A 76 24.76 9.37 -35.37
N ALA A 77 25.27 9.69 -36.57
CA ALA A 77 26.28 10.74 -36.75
C ALA A 77 25.68 12.14 -36.51
N GLU A 78 24.45 12.39 -36.97
CA GLU A 78 23.78 13.69 -36.82
C GLU A 78 23.29 13.93 -35.37
N ALA A 79 22.94 12.87 -34.64
CA ALA A 79 22.63 12.95 -33.21
C ALA A 79 23.86 13.30 -32.36
N ALA A 80 25.04 12.77 -32.71
CA ALA A 80 26.29 13.07 -32.01
C ALA A 80 26.75 14.52 -32.24
N THR A 81 26.52 15.09 -33.43
CA THR A 81 26.91 16.49 -33.71
C THR A 81 25.99 17.51 -33.02
N ARG A 82 24.69 17.21 -32.87
CA ARG A 82 23.75 18.06 -32.09
C ARG A 82 24.02 18.02 -30.58
N ALA A 83 24.51 16.90 -30.05
CA ALA A 83 24.91 16.82 -28.64
C ALA A 83 26.12 17.74 -28.33
N ALA A 84 27.10 17.79 -29.22
CA ALA A 84 28.33 18.57 -29.03
C ALA A 84 28.10 20.10 -29.04
N ALA A 85 27.10 20.60 -29.77
CA ALA A 85 26.80 22.04 -29.85
C ALA A 85 26.08 22.62 -28.60
N SER A 86 25.64 21.77 -27.66
CA SER A 86 24.87 22.21 -26.48
C SER A 86 25.68 22.28 -25.17
N SER A 87 26.95 21.88 -25.19
CA SER A 87 27.84 21.83 -24.00
C SER A 87 28.39 23.19 -23.54
N GLY A 88 27.94 24.31 -24.11
CA GLY A 88 28.31 25.66 -23.70
C GLY A 88 27.42 26.26 -22.60
N SER A 89 26.91 25.47 -21.66
CA SER A 89 26.07 25.99 -20.57
C SER A 89 26.90 26.35 -19.34
N ARG A 90 27.07 27.66 -19.18
CA ARG A 90 27.56 28.37 -17.99
C ARG A 90 27.16 27.62 -16.72
N LEU A 91 28.14 27.31 -15.87
CA LEU A 91 27.98 26.87 -14.48
C LEU A 91 27.22 27.94 -13.69
N ARG A 92 25.91 28.01 -13.90
CA ARG A 92 24.97 28.80 -13.12
C ARG A 92 24.97 28.17 -11.74
N ARG A 93 25.76 28.77 -10.84
CA ARG A 93 25.80 28.51 -9.39
C ARG A 93 24.37 28.30 -8.90
N ARG A 94 23.95 27.04 -8.82
CA ARG A 94 22.61 26.63 -8.37
C ARG A 94 22.52 27.09 -6.93
N ARG A 95 21.75 28.15 -6.67
CA ARG A 95 21.39 28.54 -5.30
C ARG A 95 20.84 27.28 -4.62
N PRO A 96 21.31 26.93 -3.41
CA PRO A 96 20.76 25.80 -2.68
C PRO A 96 19.25 26.02 -2.55
N LYS A 97 18.45 25.15 -3.16
CA LYS A 97 17.00 25.14 -2.97
C LYS A 97 16.80 24.89 -1.48
N ALA A 98 16.17 25.84 -0.78
CA ALA A 98 15.78 25.65 0.60
C ALA A 98 15.08 24.28 0.72
N PRO A 99 15.42 23.46 1.73
CA PRO A 99 14.83 22.14 1.88
C PRO A 99 13.30 22.32 1.94
N PRO A 100 12.53 21.54 1.16
CA PRO A 100 11.08 21.63 1.19
C PRO A 100 10.61 21.37 2.62
N ARG A 101 9.93 22.36 3.22
CA ARG A 101 9.31 22.19 4.54
C ARG A 101 8.16 21.22 4.38
N LEU A 102 8.35 19.98 4.82
CA LEU A 102 7.25 19.04 5.01
C LEU A 102 6.30 19.67 6.03
N THR A 103 5.15 20.14 5.54
CA THR A 103 4.12 20.77 6.36
C THR A 103 3.16 19.66 6.76
N ILE A 104 3.63 18.77 7.64
CA ILE A 104 2.75 17.78 8.27
C ILE A 104 1.85 18.57 9.21
N CYS A 105 0.53 18.50 8.99
CA CYS A 105 -0.42 19.16 9.86
C CYS A 105 -0.42 18.51 11.25
N GLU A 106 -0.68 19.31 12.27
CA GLU A 106 -0.89 18.82 13.62
C GLU A 106 -2.08 17.83 13.66
N PRO A 107 -2.01 16.78 14.49
CA PRO A 107 -3.11 15.82 14.64
C PRO A 107 -4.40 16.51 15.10
N SER A 108 -5.52 16.16 14.49
CA SER A 108 -6.81 16.74 14.86
C SER A 108 -7.37 16.13 16.15
N ASP A 109 -7.89 16.98 17.04
CA ASP A 109 -8.56 16.63 18.30
C ASP A 109 -10.02 16.20 18.14
N HIS A 110 -10.59 16.39 16.95
CA HIS A 110 -11.94 15.96 16.62
C HIS A 110 -12.04 15.58 15.14
N LEU A 111 -13.11 14.88 14.76
CA LEU A 111 -13.35 14.57 13.35
C LEU A 111 -13.77 15.85 12.62
N THR A 112 -12.86 16.41 11.82
CA THR A 112 -13.16 17.64 11.07
C THR A 112 -14.14 17.33 9.94
N GLY A 113 -14.97 18.30 9.54
CA GLY A 113 -15.89 18.12 8.41
C GLY A 113 -15.15 17.74 7.11
N TYR A 114 -13.92 18.22 6.95
CA TYR A 114 -13.06 17.86 5.83
C TYR A 114 -12.61 16.38 5.89
N GLN A 115 -12.19 15.90 7.07
CA GLN A 115 -11.89 14.46 7.26
C GLN A 115 -13.12 13.59 7.03
N PHE A 116 -14.29 14.01 7.50
CA PHE A 116 -15.54 13.30 7.25
C PHE A 116 -15.85 13.21 5.75
N PHE A 117 -15.73 14.33 5.02
CA PHE A 117 -15.94 14.35 3.58
C PHE A 117 -14.91 13.51 2.82
N TYR A 118 -13.64 13.52 3.25
CA TYR A 118 -12.59 12.67 2.68
C TYR A 118 -12.94 11.18 2.85
N ILE A 119 -13.19 10.75 4.08
CA ILE A 119 -13.43 9.34 4.43
C ILE A 119 -14.74 8.80 3.82
N PHE A 120 -15.85 9.54 3.91
CA PHE A 120 -17.15 9.04 3.48
C PHE A 120 -17.57 9.52 2.09
N GLY A 121 -17.13 10.70 1.68
CA GLY A 121 -17.42 11.25 0.36
C GLY A 121 -16.51 10.66 -0.70
N LEU A 122 -15.19 10.93 -0.60
CA LEU A 122 -14.22 10.45 -1.58
C LEU A 122 -13.98 8.94 -1.45
N ASP A 123 -13.59 8.49 -0.27
CA ASP A 123 -13.25 7.07 -0.06
C ASP A 123 -14.50 6.21 0.13
N GLY A 124 -15.66 6.77 0.51
CA GLY A 124 -16.91 6.01 0.59
C GLY A 124 -17.66 5.98 -0.74
N LEU A 125 -18.36 7.06 -1.05
CA LEU A 125 -19.22 7.15 -2.24
C LEU A 125 -18.41 7.14 -3.54
N GLY A 126 -17.27 7.85 -3.60
CA GLY A 126 -16.39 7.84 -4.76
C GLY A 126 -15.87 6.44 -5.07
N ALA A 127 -15.41 5.71 -4.05
CA ALA A 127 -14.97 4.32 -4.21
C ALA A 127 -16.11 3.37 -4.58
N PHE A 128 -17.32 3.56 -4.03
CA PHE A 128 -18.52 2.80 -4.42
C PHE A 128 -18.77 2.90 -5.92
N ILE A 129 -18.80 4.12 -6.46
CA ILE A 129 -19.09 4.37 -7.88
C ILE A 129 -17.97 3.80 -8.75
N LEU A 130 -16.71 4.07 -8.40
CA LEU A 130 -15.56 3.61 -9.19
C LEU A 130 -15.45 2.08 -9.18
N SER A 131 -15.50 1.46 -8.01
CA SER A 131 -15.35 0.01 -7.87
C SER A 131 -16.55 -0.75 -8.45
N GLY A 132 -17.77 -0.26 -8.22
CA GLY A 132 -18.97 -0.81 -8.84
C GLY A 132 -18.91 -0.72 -10.36
N GLY A 133 -18.47 0.42 -10.91
CA GLY A 133 -18.31 0.60 -12.35
C GLY A 133 -17.28 -0.35 -12.97
N ILE A 134 -16.12 -0.56 -12.33
CA ILE A 134 -15.10 -1.50 -12.81
C ILE A 134 -15.62 -2.95 -12.78
N ASN A 135 -16.23 -3.37 -11.66
CA ASN A 135 -16.81 -4.70 -11.54
C ASN A 135 -17.92 -4.93 -12.57
N PHE A 136 -18.77 -3.93 -12.81
CA PHE A 136 -19.80 -3.96 -13.84
C PHE A 136 -19.21 -4.15 -15.23
N ALA A 137 -18.17 -3.38 -15.59
CA ALA A 137 -17.55 -3.45 -16.91
C ALA A 137 -16.94 -4.84 -17.18
N ILE A 138 -16.24 -5.40 -16.19
CA ILE A 138 -15.67 -6.76 -16.29
C ILE A 138 -16.78 -7.79 -16.43
N ALA A 139 -17.81 -7.72 -15.57
CA ALA A 139 -18.94 -8.64 -15.60
C ALA A 139 -19.73 -8.55 -16.91
N TYR A 140 -19.94 -7.33 -17.43
CA TYR A 140 -20.59 -7.11 -18.71
C TYR A 140 -19.79 -7.76 -19.84
N ALA A 141 -18.47 -7.51 -19.90
CA ALA A 141 -17.61 -8.10 -20.92
C ALA A 141 -17.63 -9.64 -20.83
N MET A 142 -17.50 -10.20 -19.63
CA MET A 142 -17.46 -11.65 -19.42
C MET A 142 -18.81 -12.30 -19.73
N TYR A 143 -19.89 -11.86 -19.10
CA TYR A 143 -21.19 -12.55 -19.20
C TYR A 143 -21.92 -12.32 -20.52
N ARG A 144 -21.58 -11.25 -21.28
CA ARG A 144 -22.20 -10.98 -22.59
C ARG A 144 -21.47 -11.62 -23.75
N THR A 145 -20.20 -11.99 -23.58
CA THR A 145 -19.40 -12.62 -24.65
C THR A 145 -19.38 -14.14 -24.58
N ILE A 146 -19.83 -14.74 -23.46
CA ILE A 146 -19.92 -16.20 -23.32
C ILE A 146 -21.10 -16.76 -24.12
N ASP A 147 -20.83 -17.82 -24.89
CA ASP A 147 -21.86 -18.63 -25.54
C ASP A 147 -22.68 -19.40 -24.49
N SER A 148 -23.84 -18.85 -24.14
CA SER A 148 -24.76 -19.39 -23.12
C SER A 148 -25.20 -20.83 -23.38
N ASN A 149 -25.19 -21.24 -24.65
CA ASN A 149 -25.59 -22.57 -25.08
C ASN A 149 -24.55 -23.65 -24.70
N LEU A 150 -23.27 -23.27 -24.59
CA LEU A 150 -22.16 -24.17 -24.24
C LEU A 150 -21.84 -24.10 -22.75
N HIS A 151 -21.84 -22.91 -22.16
CA HIS A 151 -21.42 -22.69 -20.77
C HIS A 151 -22.40 -21.77 -20.02
N PRO A 152 -23.51 -22.31 -19.51
CA PRO A 152 -24.51 -21.51 -18.80
C PRO A 152 -23.94 -20.91 -17.52
N ILE A 153 -24.42 -19.71 -17.18
CA ILE A 153 -24.05 -19.02 -15.93
C ILE A 153 -24.84 -19.64 -14.79
N ARG A 154 -24.12 -20.18 -13.80
CA ARG A 154 -24.69 -20.91 -12.68
C ARG A 154 -24.28 -20.25 -11.37
N LEU A 155 -25.09 -20.44 -10.33
CA LEU A 155 -24.77 -19.87 -9.02
C LEU A 155 -23.55 -20.58 -8.41
N PHE A 156 -23.57 -21.91 -8.32
CA PHE A 156 -22.51 -22.66 -7.64
C PHE A 156 -21.60 -23.45 -8.59
N GLN A 157 -22.15 -24.01 -9.67
CA GLN A 157 -21.39 -24.94 -10.51
C GLN A 157 -20.41 -24.26 -11.48
N PHE A 158 -19.24 -24.89 -11.64
CA PHE A 158 -18.25 -24.55 -12.65
C PHE A 158 -18.73 -24.87 -14.08
N PRO A 159 -18.19 -24.22 -15.13
CA PRO A 159 -17.06 -23.26 -15.13
C PRO A 159 -17.43 -21.82 -14.77
N ASN A 160 -18.68 -21.39 -14.99
CA ASN A 160 -19.12 -20.00 -14.85
C ASN A 160 -19.93 -19.79 -13.57
N THR A 161 -19.25 -19.86 -12.42
CA THR A 161 -19.87 -19.73 -11.09
C THR A 161 -19.92 -18.28 -10.61
N LEU A 162 -21.11 -17.75 -10.35
CA LEU A 162 -21.30 -16.42 -9.76
C LEU A 162 -20.82 -16.35 -8.31
N ALA A 163 -21.04 -17.42 -7.55
CA ALA A 163 -20.62 -17.51 -6.16
C ALA A 163 -19.08 -17.55 -6.03
N GLY A 164 -18.41 -18.29 -6.93
CA GLY A 164 -16.95 -18.30 -6.99
C GLY A 164 -16.39 -16.93 -7.36
N ASP A 165 -16.95 -16.29 -8.37
CA ASP A 165 -16.53 -14.95 -8.81
C ASP A 165 -16.74 -13.89 -7.70
N ALA A 166 -17.87 -13.91 -6.99
CA ALA A 166 -18.10 -13.05 -5.82
C ALA A 166 -17.07 -13.31 -4.71
N THR A 167 -16.75 -14.56 -4.41
CA THR A 167 -15.73 -14.92 -3.40
C THR A 167 -14.36 -14.35 -3.75
N VAL A 168 -13.91 -14.58 -4.98
CA VAL A 168 -12.61 -14.09 -5.48
C VAL A 168 -12.57 -12.57 -5.45
N THR A 169 -13.67 -11.91 -5.83
CA THR A 169 -13.79 -10.45 -5.78
C THR A 169 -13.59 -9.92 -4.37
N ILE A 170 -14.17 -10.54 -3.34
CA ILE A 170 -13.99 -10.10 -1.95
C ILE A 170 -12.51 -10.05 -1.57
N PHE A 171 -11.78 -11.13 -1.80
CA PHE A 171 -10.37 -11.20 -1.39
C PHE A 171 -9.47 -10.31 -2.23
N ILE A 172 -9.58 -10.37 -3.56
CA ILE A 172 -8.72 -9.57 -4.45
C ILE A 172 -8.99 -8.08 -4.24
N GLN A 173 -10.26 -7.66 -4.25
CA GLN A 173 -10.61 -6.26 -4.07
C GLN A 173 -10.16 -5.76 -2.69
N THR A 174 -10.41 -6.51 -1.61
CA THR A 174 -9.97 -6.09 -0.26
C THR A 174 -8.45 -5.92 -0.18
N VAL A 175 -7.68 -6.84 -0.77
CA VAL A 175 -6.21 -6.75 -0.81
C VAL A 175 -5.76 -5.53 -1.62
N MET A 176 -6.28 -5.35 -2.84
CA MET A 176 -5.93 -4.20 -3.67
C MET A 176 -6.28 -2.89 -3.00
N THR A 177 -7.50 -2.78 -2.47
CA THR A 177 -7.99 -1.61 -1.74
C THR A 177 -7.09 -1.28 -0.55
N TRP A 178 -6.69 -2.26 0.25
CA TRP A 178 -5.76 -2.04 1.37
C TRP A 178 -4.45 -1.35 0.93
N PHE A 179 -3.85 -1.82 -0.16
CA PHE A 179 -2.61 -1.24 -0.69
C PHE A 179 -2.81 0.11 -1.36
N ILE A 180 -3.93 0.30 -2.07
CA ILE A 180 -4.27 1.58 -2.70
C ILE A 180 -4.44 2.64 -1.61
N GLU A 181 -5.23 2.36 -0.56
CA GLU A 181 -5.43 3.28 0.56
C GLU A 181 -4.14 3.57 1.32
N LEU A 182 -3.29 2.55 1.52
CA LEU A 182 -1.96 2.74 2.08
C LEU A 182 -1.16 3.76 1.27
N VAL A 183 -1.20 3.73 -0.07
CA VAL A 183 -0.43 4.66 -0.90
C VAL A 183 -1.08 6.05 -0.95
N LEU A 184 -2.40 6.11 -1.16
CA LEU A 184 -3.15 7.36 -1.33
C LEU A 184 -3.15 8.20 -0.05
N VAL A 185 -3.55 7.63 1.08
CA VAL A 185 -3.60 8.35 2.36
C VAL A 185 -2.22 8.83 2.77
N ASN A 186 -1.19 7.99 2.60
CA ASN A 186 0.19 8.41 2.90
C ASN A 186 0.66 9.55 2.00
N ARG A 187 0.28 9.55 0.72
CA ARG A 187 0.60 10.64 -0.19
C ARG A 187 -0.11 11.93 0.23
N ASP A 188 -1.38 11.85 0.56
CA ASP A 188 -2.20 13.02 0.89
C ASP A 188 -1.78 13.64 2.23
N LEU A 189 -1.39 12.80 3.20
CA LEU A 189 -0.76 13.23 4.45
C LEU A 189 0.59 13.93 4.22
N ARG A 190 1.43 13.38 3.32
CA ARG A 190 2.74 13.99 2.98
C ARG A 190 2.61 15.33 2.27
N SER A 191 1.56 15.50 1.47
CA SER A 191 1.24 16.77 0.81
C SER A 191 0.62 17.79 1.78
N GLY A 192 0.27 17.38 3.01
CA GLY A 192 -0.47 18.23 3.95
C GLY A 192 -1.90 18.51 3.51
N HIS A 193 -2.46 17.69 2.61
CA HIS A 193 -3.83 17.85 2.11
C HIS A 193 -4.87 17.36 3.13
N VAL A 194 -4.49 16.40 3.97
CA VAL A 194 -5.36 15.79 4.98
C VAL A 194 -4.63 15.82 6.32
N GLN A 195 -5.36 16.13 7.38
CA GLN A 195 -4.83 16.11 8.74
C GLN A 195 -4.91 14.69 9.31
N PRO A 196 -3.89 14.21 10.04
CA PRO A 196 -3.97 12.93 10.73
C PRO A 196 -5.00 13.01 11.89
N ILE A 197 -5.55 11.85 12.27
CA ILE A 197 -6.54 11.76 13.35
C ILE A 197 -5.81 11.48 14.67
N GLY A 198 -5.83 12.44 15.60
CA GLY A 198 -5.09 12.37 16.86
C GLY A 198 -5.94 12.02 18.10
N PHE A 199 -7.25 12.23 18.03
CA PHE A 199 -8.12 12.10 19.21
C PHE A 199 -8.37 10.66 19.70
N ILE A 200 -8.08 9.65 18.86
CA ILE A 200 -8.31 8.25 19.22
C ILE A 200 -7.13 7.78 20.08
N LYS A 201 -7.42 7.27 21.29
CA LYS A 201 -6.38 6.72 22.17
C LYS A 201 -5.78 5.44 21.59
N GLU A 202 -4.47 5.28 21.76
CA GLU A 202 -3.79 4.03 21.42
C GLU A 202 -4.40 2.83 22.18
N PRO A 203 -4.75 1.74 21.49
CA PRO A 203 -5.27 0.57 22.16
C PRO A 203 -4.19 -0.14 23.00
N SER A 204 -4.63 -0.71 24.13
CA SER A 204 -3.78 -1.50 25.03
C SER A 204 -3.69 -2.98 24.64
N MET A 205 -4.68 -3.51 23.91
CA MET A 205 -4.75 -4.93 23.58
C MET A 205 -3.64 -5.36 22.59
N PRO A 206 -2.83 -6.39 22.90
CA PRO A 206 -1.69 -6.81 22.06
C PRO A 206 -2.09 -7.15 20.61
N LEU A 207 -3.18 -7.87 20.40
CA LEU A 207 -3.64 -8.22 19.05
C LEU A 207 -4.03 -7.00 18.23
N LEU A 208 -4.71 -6.04 18.86
CA LEU A 208 -5.12 -4.81 18.20
C LEU A 208 -3.91 -3.92 17.92
N ARG A 209 -2.94 -3.88 18.83
CA ARG A 209 -1.65 -3.21 18.61
C ARG A 209 -0.85 -3.84 17.47
N TRP A 210 -0.77 -5.17 17.41
CA TRP A 210 -0.14 -5.88 16.28
C TRP A 210 -0.83 -5.56 14.95
N PHE A 211 -2.17 -5.62 14.93
CA PHE A 211 -2.97 -5.32 13.76
C PHE A 211 -2.77 -3.86 13.31
N LEU A 212 -2.78 -2.91 14.24
CA LEU A 212 -2.54 -1.49 14.01
C LEU A 212 -1.06 -1.12 13.85
N LEU A 213 -0.15 -2.11 13.82
CA LEU A 213 1.29 -1.92 13.65
C LEU A 213 1.93 -1.02 14.74
N LEU A 214 1.39 -1.07 15.96
CA LEU A 214 1.82 -0.33 17.16
C LEU A 214 2.82 -1.10 18.04
N ASP A 215 3.05 -2.39 17.81
CA ASP A 215 4.01 -3.22 18.56
C ASP A 215 5.47 -2.89 18.18
N ARG A 216 5.86 -1.64 18.41
CA ARG A 216 7.19 -1.08 18.19
C ARG A 216 8.01 -1.01 19.46
N LEU A 217 7.47 -1.34 20.64
CA LEU A 217 8.25 -1.15 21.86
C LEU A 217 9.50 -2.03 21.77
N PRO A 218 10.70 -1.43 21.85
CA PRO A 218 11.90 -2.19 22.05
C PRO A 218 11.70 -2.99 23.33
N LYS A 219 12.02 -4.28 23.27
CA LYS A 219 12.29 -5.02 24.50
C LYS A 219 13.41 -4.22 25.16
N HIS A 220 13.15 -3.59 26.30
CA HIS A 220 14.24 -3.21 27.19
C HIS A 220 14.88 -4.55 27.55
N ASP A 221 15.92 -4.92 26.82
CA ASP A 221 16.85 -5.94 27.28
C ASP A 221 17.28 -5.41 28.65
N GLU A 222 16.94 -6.15 29.69
CA GLU A 222 17.24 -5.81 31.06
C GLU A 222 18.75 -5.61 31.19
N ALA A 223 19.17 -4.34 31.09
CA ALA A 223 20.43 -3.87 31.60
C ALA A 223 20.29 -3.88 33.13
N GLY A 224 20.41 -5.07 33.73
CA GLY A 224 20.26 -5.22 35.17
C GLY A 224 20.41 -6.66 35.65
N GLY A 225 21.65 -7.11 35.85
CA GLY A 225 21.96 -8.00 36.95
C GLY A 225 22.31 -9.46 36.61
N SER A 226 23.56 -9.69 36.20
CA SER A 226 24.34 -10.73 36.87
C SER A 226 25.62 -10.09 37.41
N GLY A 227 25.51 -9.53 38.62
CA GLY A 227 26.66 -9.38 39.49
C GLY A 227 26.93 -10.73 40.15
N ASP A 228 28.17 -11.19 40.04
CA ASP A 228 28.90 -11.92 41.08
C ASP A 228 30.40 -11.87 40.67
N ASP A 229 31.17 -10.89 41.15
CA ASP A 229 31.97 -10.86 42.39
C ASP A 229 33.30 -11.65 42.31
N SER A 230 34.41 -10.90 42.24
CA SER A 230 35.69 -11.25 42.87
C SER A 230 36.68 -10.08 42.76
N SER A 231 36.67 -9.26 43.80
CA SER A 231 37.84 -8.84 44.59
C SER A 231 39.14 -8.52 43.86
N HIS A 232 39.45 -7.22 43.76
CA HIS A 232 40.81 -6.78 44.06
C HIS A 232 40.80 -5.37 44.66
N ASP A 233 40.92 -5.34 45.99
CA ASP A 233 41.47 -4.23 46.74
C ASP A 233 42.88 -3.90 46.24
N ASN A 234 43.18 -2.60 46.09
CA ASN A 234 44.19 -1.95 46.92
C ASN A 234 44.22 -0.44 46.63
N ASN A 235 44.12 0.32 47.73
CA ASN A 235 44.84 1.56 48.05
C ASN A 235 44.99 2.61 46.94
N ASP A 236 44.38 3.77 47.15
CA ASP A 236 45.17 4.96 47.45
C ASP A 236 44.29 6.04 48.09
N ALA A 237 44.76 6.50 49.26
CA ALA A 237 44.21 7.61 50.01
C ALA A 237 44.81 8.93 49.51
N ASP A 238 44.04 10.00 49.72
CA ASP A 238 44.42 11.42 49.60
C ASP A 238 44.75 11.95 48.19
N GLU A 239 43.75 12.60 47.56
CA GLU A 239 43.94 14.00 47.15
C GLU A 239 42.62 14.70 46.75
N ASP A 240 42.50 15.93 47.24
CA ASP A 240 41.81 17.06 46.63
C ASP A 240 40.28 17.17 46.65
N LEU A 241 39.85 17.55 47.85
CA LEU A 241 38.83 18.56 48.12
C LEU A 241 39.11 19.90 47.37
N ARG A 242 38.76 20.00 46.08
CA ARG A 242 38.37 21.25 45.35
C ARG A 242 38.20 20.97 43.84
N ARG A 243 36.98 20.64 43.38
CA ARG A 243 36.57 20.89 41.98
C ARG A 243 35.13 21.42 41.89
N PRO A 244 34.91 22.50 41.12
CA PRO A 244 33.63 23.22 41.08
C PRO A 244 32.55 22.49 40.28
N LEU A 245 31.29 22.66 40.69
CA LEU A 245 30.09 22.47 39.86
C LEU A 245 30.18 23.38 38.62
N SER A 246 30.74 22.88 37.52
CA SER A 246 30.63 23.38 36.14
C SER A 246 31.45 22.48 35.22
N ALA A 247 30.94 21.30 34.89
CA ALA A 247 31.49 20.54 33.76
C ALA A 247 30.77 21.00 32.48
N PRO A 248 31.49 21.45 31.43
CA PRO A 248 30.90 21.72 30.13
C PRO A 248 30.42 20.40 29.52
N HIS A 249 29.27 20.43 28.85
CA HIS A 249 28.80 19.34 27.98
C HIS A 249 29.94 18.92 27.04
N HIS A 250 30.52 17.74 27.28
CA HIS A 250 31.49 17.14 26.38
C HIS A 250 30.74 16.71 25.10
N GLU A 251 31.00 17.38 23.99
CA GLU A 251 30.59 17.01 22.62
C GLU A 251 31.08 15.61 22.16
N ASN A 252 31.76 14.87 23.04
CA ASN A 252 32.29 13.53 22.77
C ASN A 252 31.60 12.41 23.57
N CYS A 253 30.40 12.63 24.12
CA CYS A 253 29.53 11.51 24.49
C CYS A 253 28.96 10.87 23.23
N ARG A 254 29.84 10.16 22.53
CA ARG A 254 29.59 9.34 21.36
C ARG A 254 28.90 8.05 21.82
N CYS A 255 27.69 8.19 22.34
CA CYS A 255 26.73 7.10 22.42
C CYS A 255 26.14 6.85 21.01
N ASP A 256 27.00 6.68 20.00
CA ASP A 256 26.69 6.10 18.68
C ASP A 256 26.48 4.58 18.82
N ARG A 257 25.94 4.11 19.94
CA ARG A 257 25.75 2.69 20.20
C ARG A 257 24.43 2.26 19.57
N HIS A 258 24.56 1.82 18.33
CA HIS A 258 23.54 1.15 17.52
C HIS A 258 22.30 1.97 17.14
N VAL A 259 22.51 3.16 16.56
CA VAL A 259 21.72 3.44 15.35
C VAL A 259 22.30 2.51 14.28
N GLU A 260 21.82 1.26 14.25
CA GLU A 260 22.02 0.37 13.10
C GLU A 260 21.72 1.24 11.88
N ARG A 261 22.77 1.54 11.09
CA ARG A 261 22.61 2.20 9.81
C ARG A 261 21.79 1.25 8.97
N TYR A 262 20.48 1.43 9.06
CA TYR A 262 19.51 0.76 8.24
C TYR A 262 19.99 0.95 6.81
N GLU A 263 20.22 -0.12 6.05
CA GLU A 263 20.41 -0.01 4.61
C GLU A 263 19.00 0.16 4.00
N PRO A 264 18.55 1.39 3.69
CA PRO A 264 17.34 1.58 2.92
C PRO A 264 17.53 0.88 1.57
N GLY A 265 16.93 -0.30 1.42
CA GLY A 265 17.08 -1.10 0.21
C GLY A 265 17.12 -2.61 0.42
N SER A 266 17.24 -3.11 1.65
CA SER A 266 17.21 -4.56 1.88
C SER A 266 15.84 -5.15 1.52
N TRP A 267 15.78 -5.87 0.40
CA TRP A 267 14.56 -6.48 -0.16
C TRP A 267 13.82 -7.38 0.82
N LYS A 268 14.55 -8.03 1.75
CA LYS A 268 13.97 -8.90 2.78
C LYS A 268 13.01 -8.13 3.70
N HIS A 269 13.35 -6.88 4.03
CA HIS A 269 12.52 -6.03 4.87
C HIS A 269 11.26 -5.56 4.12
N TRP A 270 11.42 -5.22 2.84
CA TRP A 270 10.30 -4.89 1.95
C TRP A 270 9.33 -6.06 1.81
N ALA A 271 9.85 -7.27 1.57
CA ALA A 271 9.05 -8.48 1.50
C ALA A 271 8.31 -8.75 2.82
N ALA A 272 8.99 -8.68 3.96
CA ALA A 272 8.37 -8.87 5.27
C ALA A 272 7.27 -7.84 5.53
N PHE A 273 7.48 -6.58 5.14
CA PHE A 273 6.46 -5.55 5.23
C PHE A 273 5.23 -5.87 4.36
N LEU A 274 5.45 -6.19 3.08
CA LEU A 274 4.37 -6.52 2.13
C LEU A 274 3.56 -7.73 2.58
N VAL A 275 4.23 -8.80 3.02
CA VAL A 275 3.56 -9.99 3.57
C VAL A 275 2.75 -9.61 4.81
N SER A 276 3.29 -8.76 5.67
CA SER A 276 2.57 -8.29 6.85
C SER A 276 1.31 -7.49 6.48
N GLN A 277 1.37 -6.65 5.45
CA GLN A 277 0.20 -5.92 4.94
C GLN A 277 -0.82 -6.86 4.29
N LEU A 278 -0.35 -7.82 3.50
CA LEU A 278 -1.19 -8.82 2.84
C LEU A 278 -1.98 -9.65 3.87
N ILE A 279 -1.32 -10.11 4.94
CA ILE A 279 -1.99 -10.86 6.02
C ILE A 279 -3.11 -10.02 6.65
N ARG A 280 -2.89 -8.74 6.93
CA ARG A 280 -3.93 -7.87 7.50
C ARG A 280 -5.09 -7.66 6.55
N ALA A 281 -4.78 -7.40 5.28
CA ALA A 281 -5.81 -7.24 4.25
C ALA A 281 -6.64 -8.51 4.08
N LEU A 282 -6.02 -9.69 4.12
CA LEU A 282 -6.72 -10.98 4.07
C LEU A 282 -7.58 -11.22 5.32
N LEU A 283 -7.12 -10.85 6.52
CA LEU A 283 -7.94 -10.93 7.73
C LEU A 283 -9.21 -10.08 7.62
N VAL A 284 -9.10 -8.87 7.08
CA VAL A 284 -10.28 -8.06 6.77
C VAL A 284 -11.12 -8.69 5.67
N GLY A 285 -10.50 -9.27 4.65
CA GLY A 285 -11.19 -10.00 3.57
C GLY A 285 -12.03 -11.16 4.08
N VAL A 286 -11.52 -11.93 5.06
CA VAL A 286 -12.29 -12.99 5.73
C VAL A 286 -13.50 -12.40 6.47
N LEU A 287 -13.32 -11.28 7.17
CA LEU A 287 -14.44 -10.61 7.85
C LEU A 287 -15.50 -10.11 6.84
N ALA A 288 -15.06 -9.48 5.76
CA ALA A 288 -15.93 -9.05 4.67
C ALA A 288 -16.66 -10.24 4.02
N PHE A 289 -15.97 -11.36 3.83
CA PHE A 289 -16.57 -12.61 3.34
C PHE A 289 -17.69 -13.08 4.27
N VAL A 290 -17.43 -13.21 5.57
CA VAL A 290 -18.45 -13.65 6.54
C VAL A 290 -19.69 -12.75 6.51
N VAL A 291 -19.50 -11.44 6.40
CA VAL A 291 -20.60 -10.45 6.39
C VAL A 291 -21.37 -10.46 5.06
N LEU A 292 -20.68 -10.50 3.93
CA LEU A 292 -21.30 -10.28 2.61
C LEU A 292 -21.72 -11.57 1.92
N TRP A 293 -21.16 -12.72 2.29
CA TRP A 293 -21.41 -13.99 1.61
C TRP A 293 -22.87 -14.43 1.69
N GLY A 294 -23.41 -14.51 2.91
CA GLY A 294 -24.79 -14.94 3.16
C GLY A 294 -25.83 -14.10 2.40
N PRO A 295 -25.83 -12.76 2.58
CA PRO A 295 -26.72 -11.87 1.82
C PRO A 295 -26.55 -12.00 0.31
N THR A 296 -25.32 -12.14 -0.19
CA THR A 296 -25.04 -12.31 -1.62
C THR A 296 -25.70 -13.57 -2.17
N ILE A 297 -25.51 -14.72 -1.51
CA ILE A 297 -26.16 -15.96 -1.92
C ILE A 297 -27.68 -15.84 -1.85
N GLY A 298 -28.23 -15.24 -0.79
CA GLY A 298 -29.68 -15.05 -0.65
C GLY A 298 -30.30 -14.18 -1.74
N ILE A 299 -29.63 -13.10 -2.15
CA ILE A 299 -30.09 -12.23 -3.24
C ILE A 299 -30.02 -12.98 -4.57
N LEU A 300 -28.92 -13.69 -4.83
CA LEU A 300 -28.75 -14.43 -6.08
C LEU A 300 -29.75 -15.59 -6.20
N THR A 301 -30.04 -16.32 -5.13
CA THR A 301 -31.04 -17.39 -5.15
C THR A 301 -32.47 -16.86 -5.31
N ALA A 302 -32.74 -15.62 -4.88
CA ALA A 302 -34.04 -14.97 -5.07
C ALA A 302 -34.26 -14.47 -6.50
N VAL A 303 -33.20 -14.07 -7.21
CA VAL A 303 -33.27 -13.55 -8.58
C VAL A 303 -33.11 -14.66 -9.64
N GLY A 304 -32.34 -15.71 -9.34
CA GLY A 304 -32.02 -16.77 -10.28
C GLY A 304 -33.18 -17.76 -10.49
N ASP A 305 -33.21 -18.36 -11.68
CA ASP A 305 -34.15 -19.43 -12.00
C ASP A 305 -33.69 -20.74 -11.38
N HIS A 306 -34.43 -21.26 -10.40
CA HIS A 306 -34.13 -22.56 -9.82
C HIS A 306 -34.48 -23.69 -10.82
N ARG A 307 -33.46 -24.38 -11.33
CA ARG A 307 -33.63 -25.54 -12.21
C ARG A 307 -32.83 -26.72 -11.68
N THR A 308 -33.53 -27.84 -11.49
CA THR A 308 -33.02 -29.11 -10.95
C THR A 308 -32.26 -28.99 -9.63
N ARG A 309 -30.97 -28.59 -9.65
CA ARG A 309 -30.07 -28.54 -8.49
C ARG A 309 -29.24 -27.25 -8.38
N ASP A 310 -29.47 -26.26 -9.24
CA ASP A 310 -28.74 -24.99 -9.20
C ASP A 310 -29.62 -23.84 -9.68
N TRP A 311 -29.16 -22.61 -9.46
CA TRP A 311 -29.79 -21.39 -9.96
C TRP A 311 -29.09 -20.95 -11.24
N TRP A 312 -29.90 -20.65 -12.24
CA TRP A 312 -29.46 -20.31 -13.59
C TRP A 312 -29.73 -18.84 -13.86
N PHE A 313 -28.82 -18.23 -14.63
CA PHE A 313 -28.94 -16.85 -15.07
C PHE A 313 -28.74 -16.81 -16.58
N ASP A 314 -29.73 -16.28 -17.29
CA ASP A 314 -29.63 -16.12 -18.74
C ASP A 314 -28.57 -15.06 -19.07
N SER A 315 -27.72 -15.29 -20.07
CA SER A 315 -26.72 -14.28 -20.49
C SER A 315 -27.35 -13.06 -21.17
N SER A 316 -28.60 -13.16 -21.60
CA SER A 316 -29.39 -12.01 -22.03
C SER A 316 -29.79 -11.11 -20.85
N SER A 317 -29.81 -11.66 -19.64
CA SER A 317 -30.20 -10.93 -18.44
C SER A 317 -29.12 -9.94 -18.01
N TRP A 318 -29.57 -8.81 -17.48
CA TRP A 318 -28.68 -7.82 -16.84
C TRP A 318 -28.38 -8.17 -15.38
N ALA A 319 -28.92 -9.28 -14.86
CA ALA A 319 -28.79 -9.63 -13.46
C ALA A 319 -27.32 -9.83 -13.04
N PRO A 320 -26.47 -10.60 -13.75
CA PRO A 320 -25.07 -10.75 -13.35
C PRO A 320 -24.26 -9.45 -13.39
N PRO A 321 -24.32 -8.61 -14.46
CA PRO A 321 -23.64 -7.32 -14.45
C PRO A 321 -24.13 -6.38 -13.35
N ILE A 322 -25.45 -6.22 -13.16
CA ILE A 322 -26.02 -5.35 -12.12
C ILE A 322 -25.63 -5.85 -10.72
N PHE A 323 -25.69 -7.17 -10.50
CA PHE A 323 -25.22 -7.78 -9.26
C PHE A 323 -23.78 -7.38 -8.97
N LYS A 324 -22.89 -7.50 -9.96
CA LYS A 324 -21.48 -7.13 -9.82
C LYS A 324 -21.25 -5.64 -9.57
N LEU A 325 -22.05 -4.78 -10.19
CA LEU A 325 -22.02 -3.34 -9.92
C LEU A 325 -22.30 -3.06 -8.44
N ILE A 326 -23.42 -3.57 -7.95
CA ILE A 326 -23.88 -3.32 -6.58
C ILE A 326 -22.92 -3.97 -5.59
N PHE A 327 -22.51 -5.22 -5.85
CA PHE A 327 -21.63 -5.97 -4.98
C PHE A 327 -20.26 -5.32 -4.84
N GLY A 328 -19.62 -4.97 -5.96
CA GLY A 328 -18.32 -4.29 -5.96
C GLY A 328 -18.39 -2.92 -5.29
N GLY A 329 -19.47 -2.18 -5.54
CA GLY A 329 -19.72 -0.89 -4.90
C GLY A 329 -19.90 -1.01 -3.38
N VAL A 330 -20.80 -1.89 -2.92
CA VAL A 330 -21.05 -2.11 -1.49
C VAL A 330 -19.79 -2.60 -0.77
N LEU A 331 -19.04 -3.52 -1.38
CA LEU A 331 -17.78 -3.98 -0.83
C LEU A 331 -16.77 -2.84 -0.66
N ALA A 332 -16.65 -1.96 -1.66
CA ALA A 332 -15.80 -0.76 -1.55
C ALA A 332 -16.31 0.14 -0.43
N LEU A 333 -17.59 0.53 -0.43
CA LEU A 333 -18.19 1.39 0.59
C LEU A 333 -17.96 0.90 2.03
N LEU A 334 -17.93 -0.42 2.24
CA LEU A 334 -17.69 -1.04 3.55
C LEU A 334 -16.20 -1.16 3.91
N THR A 335 -15.29 -1.13 2.95
CA THR A 335 -13.85 -1.38 3.18
C THR A 335 -12.98 -0.14 3.06
N THR A 336 -13.22 0.74 2.09
CA THR A 336 -12.40 1.93 1.86
C THR A 336 -12.46 2.95 3.01
N PRO A 337 -13.62 3.39 3.54
CA PRO A 337 -13.64 4.36 4.63
C PRO A 337 -12.93 3.85 5.90
N PRO A 338 -13.14 2.59 6.35
CA PRO A 338 -12.38 2.05 7.48
C PRO A 338 -10.88 1.98 7.23
N PHE A 339 -10.43 1.68 6.01
CA PHE A 339 -9.01 1.64 5.67
C PHE A 339 -8.39 3.04 5.65
N ALA A 340 -9.08 4.01 5.07
CA ALA A 340 -8.65 5.40 5.11
C ALA A 340 -8.53 5.90 6.56
N ALA A 341 -9.56 5.68 7.38
CA ALA A 341 -9.56 6.01 8.79
C ALA A 341 -8.43 5.30 9.55
N PHE A 342 -8.21 4.00 9.30
CA PHE A 342 -7.12 3.23 9.88
C PHE A 342 -5.76 3.89 9.63
N TRP A 343 -5.48 4.28 8.38
CA TRP A 343 -4.22 4.92 8.02
C TRP A 343 -4.07 6.32 8.62
N LEU A 344 -5.14 7.12 8.64
CA LEU A 344 -5.14 8.45 9.24
C LEU A 344 -4.89 8.42 10.76
N VAL A 345 -5.55 7.52 11.48
CA VAL A 345 -5.36 7.32 12.93
C VAL A 345 -3.96 6.84 13.23
N ARG A 346 -3.49 5.86 12.45
CA ARG A 346 -2.15 5.33 12.59
C ARG A 346 -1.09 6.41 12.43
N CYS A 347 -1.27 7.34 11.48
CA CYS A 347 -0.37 8.46 11.30
C CYS A 347 -0.44 9.45 12.46
N GLY A 348 -1.63 9.71 13.01
CA GLY A 348 -1.79 10.54 14.21
C GLY A 348 -0.99 10.01 15.40
N TRP A 349 -1.06 8.71 15.67
CA TRP A 349 -0.24 8.09 16.71
C TRP A 349 1.25 8.19 16.44
N ALA A 350 1.68 8.05 15.17
CA ALA A 350 3.09 8.16 14.82
C ALA A 350 3.64 9.58 15.04
N VAL A 351 2.84 10.62 14.78
CA VAL A 351 3.20 12.02 15.02
C VAL A 351 3.26 12.30 16.53
N GLN A 352 2.23 11.93 17.29
CA GLN A 352 2.20 12.12 18.74
C GLN A 352 3.33 11.40 19.46
N ALA A 353 3.68 10.17 19.06
CA ALA A 353 4.80 9.44 19.64
C ALA A 353 6.14 10.17 19.41
N ASN A 354 6.30 10.81 18.25
CA ASN A 354 7.49 11.60 17.95
C ASN A 354 7.55 12.89 18.79
N GLU A 355 6.40 13.54 19.03
CA GLU A 355 6.31 14.72 19.90
C GLU A 355 6.67 14.39 21.36
N ARG A 356 6.15 13.29 21.92
CA ARG A 356 6.49 12.84 23.28
C ARG A 356 8.00 12.58 23.43
N HIS A 357 8.60 11.94 22.42
CA HIS A 357 10.05 11.71 22.40
C HIS A 357 10.85 13.02 22.38
N LEU A 358 10.38 14.05 21.66
CA LEU A 358 11.04 15.37 21.64
C LEU A 358 10.82 16.15 22.95
N ALA A 359 9.70 15.95 23.62
CA ALA A 359 9.40 16.55 24.92
C ALA A 359 10.16 15.90 26.09
N GLY A 360 10.80 14.74 25.88
CA GLY A 360 11.49 13.99 26.94
C GLY A 360 10.52 13.21 27.85
N GLU A 361 9.28 13.03 27.44
CA GLU A 361 8.26 12.23 28.14
C GLU A 361 8.33 10.79 27.61
N THR A 362 9.16 9.95 28.22
CA THR A 362 9.20 8.49 27.94
C THR A 362 8.85 7.67 29.15
#